data_AF-A2YEE9-F1
#
_entry.id   AF-A2YEE9-F1
#
_cell.length_a   1.000
_cell.length_b   1.000
_cell.length_c   1.000
_cell.angle_alpha   90.00
_cell.angle_beta   90.00
_cell.angle_gamma   90.00
#
_symmetry.space_group_name_H-M   'P 1'
#
loop_
_entity.id
_entity.type
_entity.pdbx_description
1 polymer ?
#
loop_
_entity_poly.entity_id
_entity_poly.type
_entity_poly.pdbx_seq_one_letter_code
_entity_poly.pdbx_strand_id
1 'polypeptide(L)'
;MYAIGGSKNPTIISQGNRYIAPPNLAAKRITKQLGATEEEWKNWVWHSEEDLFMEGAYFTTSGGPIQKQFSNKDLIKPKPGSYVTRLTRFAGSIPCVAGKPC
;
A
#
# COMPACT_ATOMS: atom_id res chain seq x y z
N MET A 1 13.45 4.89 -6.08
CA MET A 1 12.31 5.42 -5.28
C MET A 1 11.21 4.37 -5.30
N TYR A 2 10.43 4.23 -4.24
CA TYR A 2 9.34 3.25 -4.11
C TYR A 2 8.29 3.80 -3.14
N ALA A 3 7.06 3.28 -3.18
CA ALA A 3 6.01 3.65 -2.22
C ALA A 3 5.89 2.63 -1.08
N ILE A 4 6.06 1.34 -1.40
CA ILE A 4 5.99 0.24 -0.45
C ILE A 4 7.31 -0.52 -0.49
N GLY A 5 7.90 -0.77 0.67
CA GLY A 5 9.12 -1.56 0.75
C GLY A 5 9.30 -2.21 2.09
N GLY A 6 10.27 -3.10 2.16
CA GLY A 6 10.53 -3.86 3.37
C GLY A 6 11.81 -4.68 3.27
N SER A 7 12.31 -5.10 4.43
CA SER A 7 13.44 -6.01 4.59
C SER A 7 13.07 -7.07 5.62
N LYS A 8 13.79 -8.20 5.63
CA LYS A 8 13.63 -9.28 6.62
C LYS A 8 12.22 -9.93 6.61
N ASN A 9 11.70 -10.26 5.42
CA ASN A 9 10.46 -11.03 5.24
C ASN A 9 9.19 -10.45 5.93
N PRO A 10 8.82 -9.19 5.66
CA PRO A 10 7.55 -8.67 6.15
C PRO A 10 6.37 -9.24 5.35
N THR A 11 5.22 -9.39 6.00
CA THR A 11 3.93 -9.59 5.34
C THR A 11 3.34 -8.23 4.98
N ILE A 12 3.02 -8.01 3.71
CA ILE A 12 2.40 -6.78 3.20
C ILE A 12 1.10 -7.13 2.49
N ILE A 13 0.01 -6.49 2.90
CA ILE A 13 -1.31 -6.65 2.29
C ILE A 13 -1.76 -5.24 1.87
N SER A 14 -1.75 -4.96 0.57
CA SER A 14 -2.22 -3.70 -0.01
C SER A 14 -3.65 -3.88 -0.51
N GLN A 15 -4.60 -3.12 0.02
CA GLN A 15 -6.01 -3.24 -0.37
C GLN A 15 -6.60 -1.85 -0.64
N GLY A 16 -7.17 -1.65 -1.82
CA GLY A 16 -7.95 -0.45 -2.13
C GLY A 16 -7.16 0.86 -2.20
N ASN A 17 -5.86 0.80 -2.47
CA ASN A 17 -4.99 1.97 -2.61
C ASN A 17 -4.98 2.51 -4.05
N ARG A 18 -4.50 3.74 -4.21
CA ARG A 18 -4.33 4.39 -5.53
C ARG A 18 -2.89 4.85 -5.71
N TYR A 19 -2.23 4.34 -6.73
CA TYR A 19 -0.84 4.64 -7.02
C TYR A 19 -0.70 5.31 -8.37
N ILE A 20 -0.03 6.47 -8.38
CA ILE A 20 0.27 7.24 -9.60
C ILE A 20 1.78 7.30 -9.71
N ALA A 21 2.36 6.64 -10.71
CA ALA A 21 3.80 6.66 -10.88
C ALA A 21 4.27 8.00 -11.48
N PRO A 22 5.43 8.52 -11.06
CA PRO A 22 5.99 9.73 -11.67
C PRO A 22 6.43 9.48 -13.12
N PRO A 23 6.76 10.55 -13.88
CA PRO A 23 7.34 10.45 -15.23
C PRO A 23 8.82 10.01 -15.19
N ASN A 24 9.10 8.92 -14.48
CA ASN A 24 10.41 8.28 -14.38
C ASN A 24 10.21 6.77 -14.59
N LEU A 25 10.85 6.21 -15.63
CA LEU A 25 10.74 4.80 -15.99
C LEU A 25 11.24 3.86 -14.88
N ALA A 26 12.25 4.29 -14.11
CA ALA A 26 12.78 3.52 -12.98
C ALA A 26 11.90 3.53 -11.73
N ALA A 27 10.77 4.27 -11.74
CA ALA A 27 9.87 4.45 -10.60
C ALA A 27 8.45 3.94 -10.89
N LYS A 28 8.28 3.05 -11.87
CA LYS A 28 6.98 2.40 -12.16
C LYS A 28 6.64 1.27 -11.20
N ARG A 29 7.65 0.58 -10.67
CA ARG A 29 7.46 -0.44 -9.64
C ARG A 29 7.20 0.23 -8.28
N ILE A 30 6.04 -0.06 -7.70
CA ILE A 30 5.61 0.49 -6.40
C ILE A 30 6.37 -0.17 -5.25
N THR A 31 6.70 -1.45 -5.42
CA THR A 31 7.32 -2.32 -4.42
C THR A 31 8.85 -2.32 -4.51
N LYS A 32 9.51 -2.37 -3.35
CA LYS A 32 10.95 -2.62 -3.26
C LYS A 32 11.33 -3.49 -2.06
N GLN A 33 11.87 -4.66 -2.36
CA GLN A 33 12.48 -5.57 -1.39
C GLN A 33 13.93 -5.18 -1.15
N LEU A 34 14.34 -5.11 0.11
CA LEU A 34 15.65 -4.61 0.53
C LEU A 34 16.43 -5.71 1.24
N GLY A 35 17.69 -5.89 0.84
CA GLY A 35 18.63 -6.80 1.50
C GLY A 35 18.27 -8.27 1.36
N ALA A 36 17.60 -8.65 0.26
CA ALA A 36 17.26 -10.02 -0.06
C ALA A 36 17.37 -10.26 -1.58
N THR A 37 17.78 -11.46 -1.98
CA THR A 37 17.80 -11.86 -3.40
C THR A 37 16.38 -12.15 -3.90
N GLU A 38 16.22 -12.26 -5.23
CA GLU A 38 14.91 -12.56 -5.83
C GLU A 38 14.35 -13.91 -5.40
N GLU A 39 15.21 -14.90 -5.23
CA GLU A 39 14.86 -16.23 -4.73
C GLU A 39 14.33 -16.18 -3.30
N GLU A 40 14.88 -15.29 -2.48
CA GLU A 40 14.46 -15.12 -1.09
C GLU A 40 13.14 -14.36 -0.98
N TRP A 41 13.03 -13.19 -1.63
CA TRP A 41 11.87 -12.34 -1.45
C TRP A 41 10.62 -12.81 -2.19
N LYS A 42 10.74 -13.68 -3.20
CA LYS A 42 9.59 -14.35 -3.83
C LYS A 42 8.74 -15.15 -2.84
N ASN A 43 9.32 -15.57 -1.71
CA ASN A 43 8.63 -16.29 -0.64
C ASN A 43 7.99 -15.36 0.40
N TRP A 44 8.15 -14.04 0.28
CA TRP A 44 7.53 -13.08 1.19
C TRP A 44 6.05 -12.91 0.86
N VAL A 45 5.21 -12.71 1.87
CA VAL A 45 3.75 -12.62 1.69
C VAL A 45 3.35 -11.20 1.30
N TRP A 46 3.38 -10.87 0.00
CA TRP A 46 3.03 -9.54 -0.51
C TRP A 46 1.86 -9.63 -1.48
N HIS A 47 0.69 -9.17 -1.04
CA HIS A 47 -0.57 -9.23 -1.79
C HIS A 47 -1.09 -7.83 -2.12
N SER A 48 -1.77 -7.72 -3.26
CA SER A 48 -2.46 -6.50 -3.71
C SER A 48 -3.87 -6.88 -4.15
N GLU A 49 -4.88 -6.15 -3.67
CA GLU A 49 -6.30 -6.41 -3.93
C GLU A 49 -7.04 -5.09 -4.17
N GLU A 50 -7.81 -4.99 -5.26
CA GLU A 50 -8.63 -3.80 -5.58
C GLU A 50 -7.84 -2.47 -5.61
N ASP A 51 -6.51 -2.53 -5.79
CA ASP A 51 -5.66 -1.36 -5.95
C ASP A 51 -5.83 -0.76 -7.36
N LEU A 52 -5.81 0.57 -7.45
CA LEU A 52 -5.85 1.31 -8.70
C LEU A 52 -4.44 1.80 -9.08
N PHE A 53 -3.93 1.32 -10.21
CA PHE A 53 -2.64 1.71 -10.76
C PHE A 53 -2.81 2.69 -11.93
N MET A 54 -2.05 3.78 -11.92
CA MET A 54 -2.08 4.84 -12.94
C MET A 54 -0.67 5.19 -13.40
N GLU A 55 -0.56 5.73 -14.62
CA GLU A 55 0.72 6.13 -15.22
C GLU A 55 1.75 4.99 -15.30
N GLY A 56 1.29 3.77 -15.54
CA GLY A 56 2.14 2.58 -15.64
C GLY A 56 2.70 2.09 -14.31
N ALA A 57 2.15 2.55 -13.17
CA ALA A 57 2.47 1.97 -11.88
C ALA A 57 2.10 0.48 -11.83
N TYR A 58 2.86 -0.32 -11.10
CA TYR A 58 2.50 -1.72 -10.86
C TYR A 58 3.05 -2.25 -9.54
N PHE A 59 2.36 -3.23 -8.98
CA PHE A 59 2.73 -3.93 -7.76
C PHE A 59 3.27 -5.32 -8.11
N THR A 60 4.46 -5.66 -7.62
CA THR A 60 4.98 -7.03 -7.73
C THR A 60 4.56 -7.82 -6.51
N THR A 61 3.58 -8.71 -6.68
CA THR A 61 3.11 -9.63 -5.64
C THR A 61 4.10 -10.78 -5.47
N SER A 62 4.16 -11.35 -4.27
CA SER A 62 4.97 -12.52 -3.95
C SER A 62 4.17 -13.51 -3.11
N GLY A 63 4.67 -14.74 -3.00
CA GLY A 63 3.88 -15.89 -2.59
C GLY A 63 3.67 -16.04 -1.08
N GLY A 64 2.84 -17.02 -0.74
CA GLY A 64 2.64 -17.50 0.63
C GLY A 64 1.27 -17.13 1.22
N PRO A 65 0.75 -17.99 2.11
CA PRO A 65 -0.51 -17.75 2.78
C PRO A 65 -0.38 -16.63 3.83
N ILE A 66 -1.43 -15.82 3.97
CA ILE A 66 -1.55 -14.87 5.07
C ILE A 66 -1.80 -15.69 6.34
N GLN A 67 -0.78 -15.81 7.19
CA GLN A 67 -0.86 -16.61 8.42
C GLN A 67 -1.61 -15.89 9.55
N LYS A 68 -1.68 -14.54 9.50
CA LYS A 68 -2.28 -13.75 10.55
C LYS A 68 -3.81 -13.76 10.44
N GLN A 69 -4.44 -14.22 11.52
CA GLN A 69 -5.89 -14.15 11.69
C GLN A 69 -6.26 -12.82 12.37
N PHE A 70 -7.27 -12.15 11.85
CA PHE A 70 -7.80 -10.91 12.43
C PHE A 70 -9.21 -11.16 12.95
N SER A 71 -9.58 -10.55 14.08
CA SER A 71 -10.97 -10.55 14.51
C SER A 71 -11.79 -9.71 13.55
N ASN A 72 -13.05 -10.07 13.33
CA ASN A 72 -13.98 -9.24 12.55
C ASN A 72 -14.14 -7.82 13.13
N LYS A 73 -13.83 -7.62 14.42
CA LYS A 73 -13.84 -6.30 15.08
C LYS A 73 -12.62 -5.43 14.73
N ASP A 74 -11.54 -6.04 14.24
CA ASP A 74 -10.30 -5.36 13.85
C ASP A 74 -10.30 -4.98 12.35
N LEU A 75 -11.29 -5.47 11.60
CA LEU A 75 -11.35 -5.36 10.15
C LEU A 75 -12.39 -4.33 9.71
N ILE A 76 -12.02 -3.58 8.68
CA ILE A 76 -12.95 -2.79 7.87
C ILE A 76 -12.88 -3.29 6.43
N LYS A 77 -14.04 -3.42 5.77
CA LYS A 77 -14.06 -3.81 4.36
C LYS A 77 -13.44 -2.71 3.50
N PRO A 78 -12.38 -2.98 2.72
CA PRO A 78 -11.77 -1.98 1.86
C PRO A 78 -12.73 -1.56 0.75
N LYS A 79 -12.64 -0.30 0.33
CA LYS A 79 -13.23 0.19 -0.92
C LYS A 79 -12.18 0.10 -2.03
N PRO A 80 -12.59 -0.03 -3.31
CA PRO A 80 -11.64 -0.08 -4.41
C PRO A 80 -10.81 1.22 -4.52
N GLY A 81 -9.62 1.11 -5.10
CA GLY A 81 -8.66 2.22 -5.26
C GLY A 81 -9.24 3.45 -5.97
N SER A 82 -10.28 3.28 -6.78
CA SER A 82 -11.02 4.39 -7.41
C SER A 82 -11.70 5.34 -6.40
N TYR A 83 -11.99 4.88 -5.18
CA TYR A 83 -12.60 5.69 -4.12
C TYR A 83 -11.60 6.52 -3.31
N VAL A 84 -10.30 6.29 -3.46
CA VAL A 84 -9.26 6.91 -2.61
C VAL A 84 -9.38 8.43 -2.58
N THR A 85 -9.54 9.09 -3.74
CA THR A 85 -9.70 10.55 -3.82
C THR A 85 -10.84 11.06 -2.94
N ARG A 86 -11.95 10.33 -2.85
CA ARG A 86 -13.09 10.71 -2.00
C ARG A 86 -12.82 10.41 -0.54
N LEU A 87 -12.14 9.31 -0.23
CA LEU A 87 -11.86 8.88 1.14
C LEU A 87 -10.81 9.76 1.82
N THR A 88 -9.78 10.19 1.09
CA THR A 88 -8.65 10.97 1.63
C THR A 88 -8.80 12.48 1.47
N ARG A 89 -9.95 12.97 0.99
CA ARG A 89 -10.20 14.41 0.76
C ARG A 89 -10.07 15.30 1.99
N PHE A 90 -10.17 14.72 3.18
CA PHE A 90 -10.01 15.40 4.47
C PHE A 90 -8.75 14.95 5.22
N ALA A 91 -7.82 14.28 4.54
CA ALA A 91 -6.53 13.95 5.12
C ALA A 91 -5.71 15.23 5.37
N GLY A 92 -4.92 15.24 6.44
CA GLY A 92 -4.15 16.40 6.88
C GLY A 92 -4.59 16.87 8.26
N SER A 93 -4.07 18.02 8.68
CA SER A 93 -4.44 18.63 9.96
C SER A 93 -5.83 19.23 9.88
N ILE A 94 -6.61 19.07 10.95
CA ILE A 94 -7.86 19.81 11.12
C ILE A 94 -7.52 21.30 11.27
N PRO A 95 -8.23 22.22 10.58
CA PRO A 95 -8.02 23.64 10.76
C PRO A 95 -8.38 24.04 12.20
N CYS A 96 -7.35 24.26 13.01
CA CYS A 96 -7.45 24.67 14.41
C CYS A 96 -7.33 26.19 14.53
N VAL A 97 -8.19 26.79 15.35
CA VAL A 97 -8.12 28.22 15.68
C VAL A 97 -7.73 28.36 17.14
N ALA A 98 -6.73 29.21 17.44
CA ALA A 98 -6.31 29.47 18.80
C ALA A 98 -7.50 29.89 19.68
N GLY A 99 -7.65 29.24 20.85
CA GLY A 99 -8.75 29.49 21.79
C GLY A 99 -10.08 28.81 21.45
N LYS A 100 -10.15 27.95 20.42
CA LYS A 100 -11.32 27.10 20.13
C LYS A 100 -10.94 25.62 20.16
N PRO A 101 -11.86 24.72 20.57
CA PRO A 101 -11.65 23.29 20.45
C PRO A 101 -11.39 22.91 18.99
N CYS A 102 -10.43 22.00 18.82
CA CYS A 102 -10.34 21.10 17.68
C CYS A 102 -10.92 19.75 18.14
#